data_AF-A0A920NFZ6-F1
#
_entry.id   AF-A0A920NFZ6-F1
#
_cell.length_a   1.000
_cell.length_b   1.000
_cell.length_c   1.000
_cell.angle_alpha   90.00
_cell.angle_beta   90.00
_cell.angle_gamma   90.00
#
_symmetry.space_group_name_H-M   'P 1'
#
loop_
_entity.id
_entity.type
_entity.pdbx_description
1 polymer ?
#
loop_
_entity_poly.entity_id
_entity_poly.type
_entity_poly.pdbx_seq_one_letter_code
_entity_poly.pdbx_strand_id
1 'polypeptide(L)'
;MHIREITMGRLEHPEEILTIGEEVEVQLLGINKKKRQINLSMRTLEQKFMDSEDDEDPVPTAMELGLRAAMDPDESEFKNKTND
;
A
#
# COMPACT_ATOMS: atom_id res chain seq x y z
N MET A 1 -3.21 -24.20 2.78
CA MET A 1 -4.07 -23.02 2.58
C MET A 1 -5.47 -23.37 3.04
N HIS A 2 -5.90 -22.75 4.13
CA HIS A 2 -7.25 -22.87 4.69
C HIS A 2 -8.08 -21.69 4.20
N ILE A 3 -9.39 -21.88 4.04
CA ILE A 3 -10.31 -20.81 3.57
C ILE A 3 -10.28 -19.56 4.46
N ARG A 4 -9.99 -19.76 5.76
CA ARG A 4 -9.81 -18.66 6.72
C ARG A 4 -8.56 -17.83 6.44
N GLU A 5 -7.55 -18.36 5.74
CA GLU A 5 -6.33 -17.63 5.38
C GLU A 5 -6.54 -16.74 4.12
N ILE A 6 -7.69 -16.87 3.46
CA ILE A 6 -7.99 -16.15 2.21
C ILE A 6 -8.66 -14.80 2.49
N THR A 7 -9.56 -14.72 3.48
CA THR A 7 -10.43 -13.54 3.69
C THR A 7 -10.79 -13.33 5.17
N MET A 8 -11.17 -12.10 5.54
CA MET A 8 -11.65 -11.70 6.87
C MET A 8 -13.19 -11.75 6.99
N GLY A 9 -13.89 -12.25 5.98
CA GLY A 9 -15.36 -12.37 5.93
C GLY A 9 -15.89 -13.81 5.96
N ARG A 10 -17.21 -13.97 6.06
CA ARG A 10 -17.87 -15.26 5.84
C ARG A 10 -17.97 -15.47 4.33
N LEU A 11 -17.12 -16.35 3.82
CA LEU A 11 -17.03 -16.65 2.40
C LEU A 11 -17.34 -18.13 2.23
N GLU A 12 -18.39 -18.44 1.47
CA GLU A 12 -18.91 -19.80 1.33
C GLU A 12 -18.14 -20.58 0.26
N HIS A 13 -17.72 -19.90 -0.81
CA HIS A 13 -17.02 -20.51 -1.94
C HIS A 13 -15.75 -19.72 -2.33
N PRO A 14 -14.55 -20.33 -2.26
CA PRO A 14 -13.30 -19.65 -2.59
C PRO A 14 -13.19 -19.26 -4.08
N GLU A 15 -14.04 -19.80 -4.94
CA GLU A 15 -14.12 -19.48 -6.38
C GLU A 15 -14.65 -18.07 -6.65
N GLU A 16 -15.31 -17.43 -5.68
CA GLU A 16 -15.82 -16.06 -5.84
C GLU A 16 -14.70 -15.00 -5.84
N ILE A 17 -13.54 -15.36 -5.29
CA ILE A 17 -12.42 -14.45 -5.09
C ILE A 17 -11.11 -14.96 -5.71
N LEU A 18 -11.09 -16.18 -6.23
CA LEU A 18 -9.92 -16.78 -6.85
C LEU A 18 -10.32 -17.51 -8.12
N THR A 19 -9.68 -17.14 -9.23
CA THR A 19 -9.86 -17.81 -10.51
C THR A 19 -8.71 -18.82 -10.72
N ILE A 20 -9.02 -19.99 -11.29
CA ILE A 20 -7.99 -20.96 -11.65
C ILE A 20 -7.09 -20.37 -12.74
N GLY A 21 -5.80 -20.27 -12.46
CA GLY A 21 -4.80 -19.69 -13.36
C GLY A 21 -4.52 -18.21 -13.12
N GLU A 22 -5.15 -17.61 -12.10
CA GLU A 22 -4.87 -16.25 -11.65
C GLU A 22 -3.58 -16.21 -10.83
N GLU A 23 -2.70 -15.26 -11.15
CA GLU A 23 -1.54 -14.95 -10.31
C GLU A 23 -1.99 -14.05 -9.17
N VAL A 24 -1.78 -14.52 -7.94
CA VAL A 24 -2.22 -13.85 -6.73
C VAL A 24 -1.04 -13.65 -5.81
N GLU A 25 -0.93 -12.45 -5.27
CA GLU A 25 0.05 -12.19 -4.24
C GLU A 25 -0.39 -12.90 -2.94
N VAL A 26 0.56 -13.52 -2.25
CA VAL A 26 0.34 -14.17 -0.95
C VAL A 26 1.49 -13.89 0.00
N GLN A 27 1.21 -13.85 1.29
CA GLN A 27 2.21 -13.78 2.34
C GLN A 27 2.54 -15.18 2.87
N LEU A 28 3.84 -15.44 3.09
CA LEU A 28 4.33 -16.67 3.67
C LEU A 28 4.25 -16.62 5.21
N LEU A 29 3.37 -17.44 5.80
CA LEU A 29 3.20 -17.51 7.26
C LEU A 29 4.22 -18.43 7.92
N GLY A 30 4.67 -19.46 7.22
CA GLY A 30 5.67 -20.38 7.77
C GLY A 30 5.90 -21.62 6.93
N ILE A 31 7.07 -22.23 7.12
CA ILE A 31 7.49 -23.44 6.38
C ILE A 31 7.79 -24.55 7.39
N ASN A 32 7.08 -25.67 7.27
CA ASN A 32 7.38 -26.90 8.00
C ASN A 32 8.12 -27.87 7.08
N LYS A 33 9.46 -27.81 7.11
CA LYS A 33 10.33 -28.66 6.26
C LYS A 33 10.19 -30.16 6.55
N LYS A 34 9.91 -30.55 7.80
CA LYS A 34 9.75 -31.97 8.18
C LYS A 34 8.51 -32.60 7.55
N LYS A 35 7.41 -31.84 7.47
CA LYS A 35 6.16 -32.27 6.85
C LYS A 35 6.02 -31.84 5.38
N ARG A 36 7.01 -31.13 4.84
CA ARG A 36 6.97 -30.48 3.50
C ARG A 36 5.71 -29.64 3.29
N GLN A 37 5.28 -28.93 4.34
CA GLN A 37 4.10 -28.07 4.32
C GLN A 37 4.51 -26.62 4.33
N ILE A 38 3.85 -25.80 3.52
CA ILE A 38 4.03 -24.35 3.45
C ILE A 38 2.67 -23.72 3.78
N ASN A 39 2.68 -22.80 4.75
CA ASN A 39 1.50 -22.04 5.16
C ASN A 39 1.55 -20.67 4.46
N LEU A 40 0.47 -20.34 3.75
CA LEU A 40 0.33 -19.16 2.91
C LEU A 40 -0.98 -18.45 3.27
N SER A 41 -0.99 -17.12 3.22
CA SER A 41 -2.17 -16.30 3.54
C SER A 41 -2.28 -15.09 2.62
N MET A 42 -3.50 -14.77 2.21
CA MET A 42 -3.79 -13.58 1.38
C MET A 42 -4.16 -12.35 2.21
N ARG A 43 -4.42 -12.52 3.51
CA ARG A 43 -4.96 -11.47 4.39
C ARG A 43 -4.14 -10.19 4.52
N THR A 44 -2.83 -10.24 4.34
CA THR A 44 -1.94 -9.13 4.71
C THR A 44 -1.65 -8.19 3.56
N LEU A 45 -2.02 -8.56 2.33
CA LEU A 45 -1.73 -7.73 1.16
C LEU A 45 -2.63 -6.50 1.09
N GLU A 46 -3.93 -6.65 1.36
CA GLU A 46 -4.85 -5.50 1.45
C GLU A 46 -4.40 -4.46 2.50
N GLN A 47 -3.86 -4.89 3.64
CA GLN A 47 -3.35 -3.95 4.64
C GLN A 47 -2.05 -3.27 4.20
N LYS A 48 -1.23 -3.91 3.37
CA LYS A 48 0.04 -3.33 2.93
C LYS A 48 -0.16 -2.24 1.88
N PHE A 49 -1.23 -2.29 1.09
CA PHE A 49 -1.55 -1.21 0.14
C PHE A 49 -2.02 0.08 0.83
N MET A 50 -2.54 -0.01 2.06
CA MET A 50 -3.00 1.16 2.83
C MET A 50 -1.91 1.83 3.68
N ASP A 51 -0.73 1.21 3.82
CA ASP A 51 0.38 1.75 4.61
C ASP A 51 1.40 2.51 3.73
N SER A 52 1.20 2.54 2.41
CA SER A 52 2.10 3.18 1.44
C SER A 52 1.54 4.46 0.81
N GLU A 53 0.42 4.99 1.29
CA GLU A 53 -0.14 6.29 0.85
C GLU A 53 -0.01 7.40 1.90
N ASP A 54 0.86 7.24 2.91
CA ASP A 54 1.17 8.27 3.91
C ASP A 54 2.65 8.70 3.90
N ASP A 55 3.36 8.50 2.77
CA ASP A 55 4.63 9.17 2.47
C ASP A 55 4.41 10.48 1.67
N GLU A 56 3.22 11.09 1.75
CA GLU A 56 3.03 12.46 1.27
C GLU A 56 3.54 13.42 2.35
N ASP A 57 4.63 14.13 2.08
CA ASP A 57 5.09 15.22 2.92
C ASP A 57 3.89 16.11 3.30
N PRO A 58 3.70 16.47 4.58
CA PRO A 58 2.53 17.22 5.00
C PRO A 58 2.43 18.52 4.20
N VAL A 59 1.26 18.80 3.65
CA VAL A 59 1.03 20.06 2.93
C VAL A 59 1.37 21.23 3.86
N PRO A 60 2.33 22.10 3.47
CA PRO A 60 2.78 23.16 4.36
C PRO A 60 1.63 24.14 4.62
N THR A 61 1.57 24.64 5.85
CA THR A 61 0.56 25.65 6.20
C THR A 61 0.83 26.96 5.44
N ALA A 62 -0.21 27.79 5.29
CA ALA A 62 -0.06 29.13 4.71
C ALA A 62 1.00 29.98 5.48
N MET A 63 1.16 29.73 6.78
CA MET A 63 2.17 30.39 7.62
C MET A 63 3.59 29.92 7.29
N GLU A 64 3.82 28.61 7.13
CA GLU A 64 5.11 28.07 6.70
C GLU A 64 5.50 28.52 5.30
N LEU A 65 4.55 28.53 4.36
CA LEU A 65 4.77 29.06 3.02
C LEU A 65 5.22 30.52 3.06
N GLY A 66 4.57 31.34 3.90
CA GLY A 66 4.94 32.74 4.10
C GLY A 66 6.31 32.92 4.73
N LEU A 67 6.66 32.09 5.72
CA LEU A 67 7.96 32.14 6.39
C LEU A 67 9.09 31.70 5.45
N ARG A 68 8.88 30.62 4.68
CA ARG A 68 9.86 30.11 3.70
C ARG A 68 10.14 31.15 2.61
N ALA A 69 9.09 31.77 2.07
CA ALA A 69 9.23 32.84 1.08
C ALA A 69 9.99 34.07 1.61
N ALA A 70 9.94 34.32 2.92
CA ALA A 70 10.68 35.42 3.55
C ALA A 70 12.13 35.06 3.90
N MET A 71 12.44 33.78 4.13
CA MET A 71 13.79 33.29 4.45
C MET A 71 14.63 33.06 3.20
N ASP A 72 14.05 32.52 2.12
CA ASP A 72 14.71 32.26 0.84
C ASP A 72 13.92 32.87 -0.34
N PRO A 73 14.13 34.17 -0.65
CA PRO A 73 13.37 34.86 -1.69
C PRO A 73 13.62 34.32 -3.12
N ASP A 74 14.74 33.61 -3.34
CA ASP A 74 15.16 33.13 -4.67
C ASP A 74 14.40 31.86 -5.16
N GLU A 75 13.67 31.14 -4.29
CA GLU A 75 12.85 29.97 -4.71
C GLU A 75 11.52 30.36 -5.39
N SER A 76 11.15 31.64 -5.34
CA SER A 76 9.81 32.12 -5.75
C SER A 76 9.61 32.27 -7.27
N GLU A 77 10.65 32.11 -8.10
CA GLU A 77 10.55 32.35 -9.55
C GLU A 77 10.33 31.09 -10.42
N PHE A 78 10.44 29.87 -9.89
CA PHE A 78 10.50 28.66 -10.73
C PHE A 78 9.16 28.05 -11.20
N LYS A 79 7.99 28.55 -10.75
CA LYS A 79 6.68 27.96 -11.14
C LYS A 79 5.76 28.85 -11.99
N ASN A 80 6.15 30.08 -12.32
CA ASN A 80 5.30 30.99 -13.11
C ASN A 80 5.67 31.08 -14.60
N LYS A 81 6.30 30.04 -15.17
CA LYS A 81 6.62 29.95 -16.60
C LYS A 81 6.35 28.56 -17.18
N THR A 82 5.12 28.05 -17.08
CA THR A 82 4.60 27.10 -18.09
C THR A 82 3.08 27.15 -18.05
N ASN A 83 2.51 28.06 -18.84
CA ASN A 83 1.16 27.98 -19.40
C ASN A 83 1.15 29.00 -20.54
N ASP A 84 1.80 28.62 -21.64
CA ASP A 84 1.42 29.04 -23.00
C ASP A 84 0.90 27.78 -23.70
#